data_AF-A0A2M7GD35-F1
#
_entry.id   AF-A0A2M7GD35-F1
#
_cell.length_a   1.000
_cell.length_b   1.000
_cell.length_c   1.000
_cell.angle_alpha   90.00
_cell.angle_beta   90.00
_cell.angle_gamma   90.00
#
_symmetry.space_group_name_H-M   'P 1'
#
loop_
_entity.id
_entity.type
_entity.pdbx_description
1 polymer ?
#
loop_
_entity_poly.entity_id
_entity_poly.type
_entity_poly.pdbx_seq_one_letter_code
_entity_poly.pdbx_strand_id
1 'polypeptide(L)'
;LVFVSGSLMGAPSVVNLPSSVAPGGTIDLSVNMTAPAFNGHYRGYWQLRNASGVLFGIGTYANSSFWVDINVSVSYAVAYDFVANYCSATWTSGAGVLPCPGTDGNANGFVLKLDTPTLENGVTDSSPGLLTVPQNVTDGFIQGVYPAFTVQAGDHFQSIVNCQYGATSCYVTFRLDYQIGSGPVYNFWSFKEKYEGWYYRADRDLSSLAGQSVKFILTIRATGSPTGDRALWGAPRIVRGGAAPPTSTPTATGTPLTPTPTLTPTPTVTGTPPTPTSTFTPGPVACDRATFISDISIPDGTTFTGGTPFTKTWRLRNDGSCTWTTSYALVFVSGDAMSAIPVNYLSASVAPGQYVNLSVGMTAPNTTGHYRGYWKLRNASGVQFGIGASGTSPFWVDINVSSAYTTAYDFYTNACSAAWSSGWGALPCPGTDADAHGFVLTLAAPVMEDGTTGAPGLLTFPQNVTDGYIQGIYPAFTVQSGDRFQALINCEHNAVSCNVIFRLNYQIGSGPIQIFKTYYENYEGMYYRVDVSLSSLAGQSVKFILTVLANGSPTGDRALWIAPRIVR
;
A
#
# COMPACT_ATOMS: atom_id res chain seq x y z
N LEU A 1 -14.50 -5.71 -27.96
CA LEU A 1 -13.61 -5.64 -26.78
C LEU A 1 -13.95 -6.81 -25.84
N VAL A 2 -12.97 -7.53 -25.34
CA VAL A 2 -13.11 -8.73 -24.50
C VAL A 2 -12.17 -8.61 -23.31
N PHE A 3 -12.68 -8.88 -22.11
CA PHE A 3 -11.87 -8.96 -20.89
C PHE A 3 -11.02 -10.23 -20.91
N VAL A 4 -9.72 -10.09 -20.63
CA VAL A 4 -8.75 -11.19 -20.69
C VAL A 4 -8.35 -11.65 -19.30
N SER A 5 -7.98 -10.72 -18.41
CA SER A 5 -7.52 -11.04 -17.05
C SER A 5 -7.50 -9.79 -16.15
N GLY A 6 -7.30 -9.98 -14.84
CA GLY A 6 -7.23 -8.88 -13.86
C GLY A 6 -8.55 -8.58 -13.16
N SER A 7 -8.83 -7.31 -12.89
CA SER A 7 -10.09 -6.84 -12.29
C SER A 7 -11.06 -6.35 -13.37
N LEU A 8 -12.27 -6.90 -13.37
CA LEU A 8 -13.33 -6.50 -14.32
C LEU A 8 -13.98 -5.16 -13.95
N MET A 9 -13.83 -4.69 -12.70
CA MET A 9 -14.34 -3.38 -12.23
C MET A 9 -15.81 -3.15 -12.60
N GLY A 10 -16.66 -4.17 -12.43
CA GLY A 10 -18.09 -4.09 -12.73
C GLY A 10 -18.45 -3.96 -14.22
N ALA A 11 -17.48 -4.00 -15.14
CA ALA A 11 -17.72 -3.93 -16.58
C ALA A 11 -18.32 -5.22 -17.14
N PRO A 12 -19.02 -5.18 -18.29
CA PRO A 12 -19.34 -6.40 -19.06
C PRO A 12 -18.06 -7.08 -19.57
N SER A 13 -18.01 -8.42 -19.53
CA SER A 13 -16.84 -9.19 -20.02
C SER A 13 -16.63 -9.11 -21.54
N VAL A 14 -17.66 -8.67 -22.29
CA VAL A 14 -17.61 -8.41 -23.74
C VAL A 14 -18.39 -7.13 -24.05
N VAL A 15 -17.78 -6.24 -24.84
CA VAL A 15 -18.38 -5.00 -25.33
C VAL A 15 -18.23 -4.93 -26.85
N ASN A 16 -19.32 -4.73 -27.57
CA ASN A 16 -19.31 -4.60 -29.03
C ASN A 16 -18.71 -3.26 -29.48
N LEU A 17 -18.05 -3.24 -30.63
CA LEU A 17 -17.56 -1.99 -31.21
C LEU A 17 -18.76 -1.11 -31.64
N PRO A 18 -18.72 0.21 -31.41
CA PRO A 18 -19.81 1.10 -31.80
C PRO A 18 -19.97 1.25 -33.33
N SER A 19 -18.91 1.00 -34.10
CA SER A 19 -18.93 1.08 -35.57
C SER A 19 -17.82 0.21 -36.20
N SER A 20 -17.86 0.05 -37.53
CA SER A 20 -16.75 -0.55 -38.29
C SER A 20 -15.54 0.38 -38.35
N VAL A 21 -14.33 -0.20 -38.47
CA VAL A 21 -13.06 0.53 -38.54
C VAL A 21 -12.28 0.02 -39.73
N ALA A 22 -11.99 0.90 -40.69
CA ALA A 22 -11.14 0.57 -41.84
C ALA A 22 -9.65 0.57 -41.45
N PRO A 23 -8.77 -0.11 -42.21
CA PRO A 23 -7.32 -0.01 -41.98
C PRO A 23 -6.84 1.45 -41.95
N GLY A 24 -6.03 1.79 -40.94
CA GLY A 24 -5.56 3.16 -40.70
C GLY A 24 -6.55 4.10 -40.01
N GLY A 25 -7.79 3.66 -39.76
CA GLY A 25 -8.79 4.41 -39.00
C GLY A 25 -8.63 4.28 -37.48
N THR A 26 -9.29 5.18 -36.75
CA THR A 26 -9.37 5.19 -35.28
C THR A 26 -10.79 4.90 -34.80
N ILE A 27 -10.94 4.45 -33.55
CA ILE A 27 -12.23 4.22 -32.89
C ILE A 27 -12.10 4.52 -31.40
N ASP A 28 -13.12 5.18 -30.85
CA ASP A 28 -13.23 5.39 -29.41
C ASP A 28 -14.02 4.25 -28.77
N LEU A 29 -13.45 3.64 -27.73
CA LEU A 29 -14.06 2.53 -27.01
C LEU A 29 -14.45 3.00 -25.62
N SER A 30 -15.75 3.20 -25.40
CA SER A 30 -16.31 3.54 -24.08
C SER A 30 -16.82 2.28 -23.38
N VAL A 31 -16.40 2.09 -22.12
CA VAL A 31 -16.86 1.00 -21.26
C VAL A 31 -17.24 1.58 -19.91
N ASN A 32 -18.48 1.38 -19.48
CA ASN A 32 -18.88 1.74 -18.12
C ASN A 32 -18.25 0.77 -17.13
N MET A 33 -17.53 1.32 -16.15
CA MET A 33 -16.89 0.57 -15.07
C MET A 33 -17.28 1.19 -13.73
N THR A 34 -17.39 0.34 -12.72
CA THR A 34 -17.60 0.73 -11.33
C THR A 34 -16.27 0.57 -10.58
N ALA A 35 -15.74 1.66 -10.05
CA ALA A 35 -14.59 1.61 -9.16
C ALA A 35 -14.88 0.62 -8.00
N PRO A 36 -14.02 -0.36 -7.75
CA PRO A 36 -14.21 -1.31 -6.65
C PRO A 36 -14.38 -0.61 -5.30
N ALA A 37 -15.11 -1.23 -4.37
CA ALA A 37 -15.46 -0.59 -3.09
C ALA A 37 -14.34 -0.63 -2.03
N PHE A 38 -13.22 -1.30 -2.30
CA PHE A 38 -12.14 -1.51 -1.33
C PHE A 38 -10.89 -0.75 -1.71
N ASN A 39 -10.08 -0.42 -0.71
CA ASN A 39 -8.72 0.06 -0.97
C ASN A 39 -7.95 -0.99 -1.73
N GLY A 40 -7.38 -0.60 -2.85
CA GLY A 40 -6.65 -1.56 -3.66
C GLY A 40 -6.27 -1.00 -5.01
N HIS A 41 -5.26 -1.64 -5.56
CA HIS A 41 -4.83 -1.48 -6.93
C HIS A 41 -5.61 -2.47 -7.79
N TYR A 42 -6.33 -1.96 -8.79
CA TYR A 42 -7.16 -2.76 -9.68
C TYR A 42 -6.76 -2.48 -11.12
N ARG A 43 -6.25 -3.53 -11.78
CA ARG A 43 -5.91 -3.49 -13.19
C ARG A 43 -6.70 -4.55 -13.94
N GLY A 44 -7.42 -4.15 -15.00
CA GLY A 44 -8.13 -5.03 -15.91
C GLY A 44 -7.47 -5.03 -17.29
N TYR A 45 -7.19 -6.20 -17.85
CA TYR A 45 -6.57 -6.40 -19.15
C TYR A 45 -7.60 -6.80 -20.21
N TRP A 46 -7.49 -6.21 -21.41
CA TRP A 46 -8.47 -6.32 -22.48
C TRP A 46 -7.82 -6.53 -23.85
N GLN A 47 -8.54 -7.22 -24.73
CA GLN A 47 -8.20 -7.45 -26.15
C GLN A 47 -9.42 -7.28 -27.05
N LEU A 48 -9.20 -7.16 -28.36
CA LEU A 48 -10.25 -7.21 -29.38
C LEU A 48 -10.44 -8.65 -29.88
N ARG A 49 -11.63 -8.95 -30.41
CA ARG A 49 -11.98 -10.27 -30.96
C ARG A 49 -12.55 -10.09 -32.36
N ASN A 50 -12.03 -10.81 -33.35
CA ASN A 50 -12.56 -10.76 -34.71
C ASN A 50 -13.81 -11.66 -34.88
N ALA A 51 -14.44 -11.64 -36.05
CA ALA A 51 -15.66 -12.41 -36.34
C ALA A 51 -15.47 -13.93 -36.25
N SER A 52 -14.23 -14.42 -36.42
CA SER A 52 -13.87 -15.84 -36.26
C SER A 52 -13.53 -16.22 -34.82
N GLY A 53 -13.65 -15.29 -33.87
CA GLY A 53 -13.40 -15.53 -32.45
C GLY A 53 -11.94 -15.38 -32.01
N VAL A 54 -11.03 -14.98 -32.91
CA VAL A 54 -9.60 -14.82 -32.61
C VAL A 54 -9.37 -13.52 -31.85
N LEU A 55 -8.63 -13.59 -30.73
CA LEU A 55 -8.22 -12.42 -29.95
C LEU A 55 -6.99 -11.75 -30.56
N PHE A 56 -6.98 -10.43 -30.56
CA PHE A 56 -5.84 -9.60 -30.97
C PHE A 56 -5.82 -8.31 -30.16
N GLY A 57 -4.65 -7.68 -30.04
CA GLY A 57 -4.45 -6.48 -29.26
C GLY A 57 -3.39 -5.58 -29.90
N ILE A 58 -2.53 -5.01 -29.07
CA ILE A 58 -1.53 -4.01 -29.48
C ILE A 58 -0.14 -4.61 -29.65
N GLY A 59 0.80 -3.80 -30.14
CA GLY A 59 2.21 -4.14 -30.33
C GLY A 59 2.52 -4.81 -31.68
N THR A 60 3.81 -5.03 -31.94
CA THR A 60 4.34 -5.52 -33.23
C THR A 60 3.72 -6.85 -33.69
N TYR A 61 3.30 -7.69 -32.75
CA TYR A 61 2.67 -9.00 -33.02
C TYR A 61 1.16 -9.02 -32.77
N ALA A 62 0.55 -7.88 -32.48
CA ALA A 62 -0.89 -7.72 -32.20
C ALA A 62 -1.46 -8.72 -31.17
N ASN A 63 -0.65 -9.14 -30.20
CA ASN A 63 -1.03 -10.14 -29.19
C ASN A 63 -0.96 -9.61 -27.75
N SER A 64 -0.54 -8.36 -27.55
CA SER A 64 -0.46 -7.77 -26.21
C SER A 64 -1.81 -7.20 -25.78
N SER A 65 -2.18 -7.41 -24.53
CA SER A 65 -3.36 -6.78 -23.95
C SER A 65 -3.08 -5.30 -23.67
N PHE A 66 -4.12 -4.48 -23.69
CA PHE A 66 -4.13 -3.12 -23.13
C PHE A 66 -4.96 -3.11 -21.84
N TRP A 67 -4.90 -2.03 -21.04
CA TRP A 67 -5.42 -2.08 -19.68
C TRP A 67 -6.12 -0.81 -19.22
N VAL A 68 -7.00 -0.98 -18.24
CA VAL A 68 -7.46 0.07 -17.33
C VAL A 68 -6.84 -0.21 -15.98
N ASP A 69 -6.30 0.82 -15.34
CA ASP A 69 -5.62 0.72 -14.06
C ASP A 69 -6.03 1.85 -13.12
N ILE A 70 -6.56 1.49 -11.95
CA ILE A 70 -7.06 2.44 -10.95
C ILE A 70 -6.61 2.05 -9.55
N ASN A 71 -6.45 3.07 -8.70
CA ASN A 71 -6.33 2.90 -7.26
C ASN A 71 -7.61 3.40 -6.60
N VAL A 72 -8.19 2.57 -5.74
CA VAL A 72 -9.33 2.95 -4.90
C VAL A 72 -8.81 3.24 -3.49
N SER A 73 -9.27 4.32 -2.87
CA SER A 73 -9.00 4.67 -1.47
C SER A 73 -10.28 5.18 -0.78
N VAL A 74 -10.66 4.55 0.32
CA VAL A 74 -11.81 4.82 1.19
C VAL A 74 -11.36 4.81 2.66
N SER A 75 -11.85 5.78 3.44
CA SER A 75 -11.63 5.87 4.88
C SER A 75 -12.81 5.24 5.63
N TYR A 76 -12.52 4.26 6.47
CA TYR A 76 -13.52 3.53 7.23
C TYR A 76 -13.54 3.96 8.70
N ALA A 77 -14.71 4.29 9.25
CA ALA A 77 -14.93 4.37 10.70
C ALA A 77 -15.38 3.00 11.24
N VAL A 78 -14.97 2.63 12.45
CA VAL A 78 -15.45 1.40 13.10
C VAL A 78 -16.87 1.64 13.61
N ALA A 79 -17.85 0.97 12.99
CA ALA A 79 -19.26 1.05 13.36
C ALA A 79 -19.63 0.05 14.46
N TYR A 80 -18.96 -1.10 14.50
CA TYR A 80 -19.10 -2.09 15.57
C TYR A 80 -17.80 -2.86 15.77
N ASP A 81 -17.33 -2.97 17.00
CA ASP A 81 -16.13 -3.74 17.35
C ASP A 81 -16.54 -5.01 18.10
N PHE A 82 -16.34 -6.18 17.48
CA PHE A 82 -16.72 -7.46 18.09
C PHE A 82 -15.78 -7.84 19.25
N VAL A 83 -14.52 -7.42 19.21
CA VAL A 83 -13.56 -7.72 20.28
C VAL A 83 -13.87 -6.90 21.52
N ALA A 84 -14.21 -5.63 21.37
CA ALA A 84 -14.64 -4.78 22.49
C ALA A 84 -15.94 -5.28 23.14
N ASN A 85 -16.81 -5.94 22.37
CA ASN A 85 -18.14 -6.38 22.80
C ASN A 85 -18.27 -7.90 22.99
N TYR A 86 -17.16 -8.65 23.02
CA TYR A 86 -17.21 -10.12 23.00
C TYR A 86 -17.93 -10.74 24.21
N CYS A 87 -17.88 -10.13 25.40
CA CYS A 87 -18.67 -10.60 26.56
C CYS A 87 -20.08 -10.02 26.63
N SER A 88 -20.46 -9.14 25.71
CA SER A 88 -21.86 -8.79 25.47
C SER A 88 -22.57 -9.82 24.58
N ALA A 89 -21.82 -10.72 23.95
CA ALA A 89 -22.36 -11.83 23.16
C ALA A 89 -22.73 -13.02 24.05
N THR A 90 -23.78 -13.74 23.66
CA THR A 90 -24.12 -15.03 24.26
C THR A 90 -23.34 -16.13 23.55
N TRP A 91 -22.32 -16.68 24.22
CA TRP A 91 -21.51 -17.78 23.70
C TRP A 91 -22.16 -19.14 23.97
N THR A 92 -22.25 -19.97 22.93
CA THR A 92 -22.83 -21.31 23.03
C THR A 92 -22.02 -22.32 22.23
N SER A 93 -22.08 -23.57 22.64
CA SER A 93 -21.64 -24.74 21.87
C SER A 93 -22.68 -25.86 21.98
N GLY A 94 -22.36 -27.06 21.49
CA GLY A 94 -23.20 -28.23 21.74
C GLY A 94 -23.31 -28.62 23.22
N ALA A 95 -22.45 -28.07 24.10
CA ALA A 95 -22.53 -28.25 25.55
C ALA A 95 -23.46 -27.25 26.26
N GLY A 96 -24.04 -26.28 25.55
CA GLY A 96 -24.90 -25.23 26.10
C GLY A 96 -24.21 -23.87 26.15
N VAL A 97 -24.61 -23.03 27.12
CA VAL A 97 -24.09 -21.67 27.31
C VAL A 97 -22.68 -21.72 27.92
N LEU A 98 -21.77 -20.90 27.39
CA LEU A 98 -20.37 -20.82 27.80
C LEU A 98 -20.06 -19.50 28.54
N PRO A 99 -19.12 -19.49 29.51
CA PRO A 99 -18.69 -18.27 30.18
C PRO A 99 -17.85 -17.36 29.27
N CYS A 100 -17.88 -16.05 29.54
CA CYS A 100 -17.02 -15.06 28.93
C CYS A 100 -16.38 -14.15 30.00
N PRO A 101 -15.04 -14.01 30.07
CA PRO A 101 -14.07 -14.80 29.31
C PRO A 101 -14.18 -16.30 29.64
N GLY A 102 -13.82 -17.15 28.68
CA GLY A 102 -13.75 -18.59 28.91
C GLY A 102 -12.50 -19.00 29.70
N THR A 103 -12.37 -20.29 29.95
CA THR A 103 -11.14 -20.89 30.49
C THR A 103 -10.41 -21.61 29.37
N ASP A 104 -9.12 -21.30 29.16
CA ASP A 104 -8.30 -21.98 28.14
C ASP A 104 -8.27 -23.49 28.40
N GLY A 105 -8.45 -24.28 27.34
CA GLY A 105 -8.48 -25.75 27.40
C GLY A 105 -9.82 -26.35 27.81
N ASN A 106 -10.88 -25.56 28.04
CA ASN A 106 -12.20 -26.11 28.36
C ASN A 106 -12.76 -26.95 27.18
N ALA A 107 -13.05 -28.22 27.43
CA ALA A 107 -13.56 -29.17 26.43
C ALA A 107 -14.95 -28.79 25.88
N ASN A 108 -15.73 -27.98 26.60
CA ASN A 108 -17.01 -27.48 26.12
C ASN A 108 -16.86 -26.36 25.06
N GLY A 109 -15.63 -25.90 24.81
CA GLY A 109 -15.31 -24.74 23.98
C GLY A 109 -15.12 -23.49 24.84
N PHE A 110 -14.41 -22.50 24.30
CA PHE A 110 -14.15 -21.25 25.01
C PHE A 110 -13.83 -20.09 24.05
N VAL A 111 -13.99 -18.87 24.55
CA VAL A 111 -13.56 -17.64 23.88
C VAL A 111 -12.63 -16.85 24.80
N LEU A 112 -11.54 -16.32 24.25
CA LEU A 112 -10.60 -15.44 24.93
C LEU A 112 -10.30 -14.23 24.04
N LYS A 113 -10.24 -13.05 24.66
CA LYS A 113 -9.65 -11.86 24.04
C LYS A 113 -8.13 -11.97 24.13
N LEU A 114 -7.46 -11.73 23.02
CA LEU A 114 -6.01 -11.61 22.94
C LEU A 114 -5.68 -10.16 22.55
N ASP A 115 -4.96 -9.42 23.38
CA ASP A 115 -4.62 -8.02 23.09
C ASP A 115 -3.61 -7.91 21.94
N THR A 116 -2.68 -8.86 21.85
CA THR A 116 -1.68 -8.96 20.78
C THR A 116 -1.65 -10.40 20.24
N PRO A 117 -2.65 -10.81 19.43
CA PRO A 117 -2.74 -12.18 18.97
C PRO A 117 -1.58 -12.54 18.05
N THR A 118 -0.99 -13.72 18.24
CA THR A 118 -0.01 -14.29 17.30
C THR A 118 -0.74 -15.03 16.20
N LEU A 119 -0.70 -14.47 14.99
CA LEU A 119 -1.25 -15.04 13.78
C LEU A 119 -0.50 -16.33 13.39
N GLU A 120 -1.11 -17.15 12.55
CA GLU A 120 -0.61 -18.47 12.17
C GLU A 120 0.83 -18.51 11.64
N ASN A 121 1.27 -17.44 10.98
CA ASN A 121 2.62 -17.30 10.44
C ASN A 121 3.67 -16.88 11.49
N GLY A 122 3.26 -16.74 12.76
CA GLY A 122 4.09 -16.33 13.89
C GLY A 122 4.19 -14.82 14.11
N VAL A 123 3.53 -14.00 13.29
CA VAL A 123 3.49 -12.54 13.46
C VAL A 123 2.47 -12.16 14.53
N THR A 124 2.84 -11.27 15.44
CA THR A 124 1.90 -10.67 16.39
C THR A 124 1.19 -9.48 15.77
N ASP A 125 -0.14 -9.46 15.81
CA ASP A 125 -0.94 -8.29 15.44
C ASP A 125 -1.04 -7.33 16.63
N SER A 126 -0.95 -6.02 16.38
CA SER A 126 -1.16 -4.98 17.40
C SER A 126 -2.65 -4.74 17.69
N SER A 127 -3.52 -5.23 16.82
CA SER A 127 -4.97 -5.15 16.96
C SER A 127 -5.48 -6.34 17.76
N PRO A 128 -6.34 -6.13 18.77
CA PRO A 128 -6.91 -7.23 19.54
C PRO A 128 -7.69 -8.23 18.68
N GLY A 129 -7.69 -9.50 19.09
CA GLY A 129 -8.42 -10.58 18.44
C GLY A 129 -9.19 -11.45 19.42
N LEU A 130 -10.01 -12.35 18.88
CA LEU A 130 -10.73 -13.36 19.63
C LEU A 130 -10.23 -14.75 19.27
N LEU A 131 -9.63 -15.43 20.24
CA LEU A 131 -9.41 -16.86 20.16
C LEU A 131 -10.72 -17.57 20.53
N THR A 132 -11.27 -18.31 19.58
CA THR A 132 -12.51 -19.07 19.71
C THR A 132 -12.24 -20.53 19.44
N VAL A 133 -12.40 -21.37 20.45
CA VAL A 133 -12.13 -22.81 20.38
C VAL A 133 -13.47 -23.56 20.43
N PRO A 134 -13.80 -24.38 19.40
CA PRO A 134 -15.04 -25.13 19.38
C PRO A 134 -15.09 -26.17 20.51
N GLN A 135 -16.29 -26.68 20.80
CA GLN A 135 -16.42 -27.84 21.66
C GLN A 135 -15.53 -28.99 21.15
N ASN A 136 -14.83 -29.66 22.06
CA ASN A 136 -13.89 -30.74 21.79
C ASN A 136 -14.64 -32.07 21.50
N VAL A 137 -15.54 -32.05 20.54
CA VAL A 137 -16.21 -33.19 19.91
C VAL A 137 -16.05 -33.11 18.39
N THR A 138 -16.10 -34.24 17.68
CA THR A 138 -16.03 -34.26 16.20
C THR A 138 -17.10 -33.33 15.61
N ASP A 139 -16.67 -32.47 14.68
CA ASP A 139 -17.52 -31.42 14.07
C ASP A 139 -18.19 -30.47 15.09
N GLY A 140 -17.58 -30.35 16.28
CA GLY A 140 -17.99 -29.44 17.33
C GLY A 140 -17.97 -27.98 16.87
N PHE A 141 -18.72 -27.13 17.56
CA PHE A 141 -18.81 -25.72 17.22
C PHE A 141 -18.72 -24.84 18.45
N ILE A 142 -18.44 -23.57 18.22
CA ILE A 142 -18.68 -22.48 19.14
C ILE A 142 -19.29 -21.32 18.35
N GLN A 143 -20.28 -20.64 18.92
CA GLN A 143 -20.88 -19.46 18.31
C GLN A 143 -21.12 -18.38 19.36
N GLY A 144 -20.81 -17.13 19.03
CA GLY A 144 -21.10 -15.96 19.84
C GLY A 144 -22.18 -15.11 19.19
N VAL A 145 -23.37 -15.05 19.79
CA VAL A 145 -24.50 -14.25 19.30
C VAL A 145 -24.42 -12.84 19.91
N TYR A 146 -24.11 -11.84 19.10
CA TYR A 146 -23.94 -10.46 19.57
C TYR A 146 -25.30 -9.73 19.69
N PRO A 147 -25.37 -8.66 20.49
CA PRO A 147 -26.51 -7.74 20.50
C PRO A 147 -26.85 -7.24 19.10
N ALA A 148 -28.12 -6.87 18.89
CA ALA A 148 -28.58 -6.43 17.58
C ALA A 148 -27.90 -5.11 17.18
N PHE A 149 -27.42 -5.06 15.94
CA PHE A 149 -26.79 -3.91 15.31
C PHE A 149 -27.63 -3.46 14.12
N THR A 150 -27.88 -2.16 13.98
CA THR A 150 -28.60 -1.63 12.81
C THR A 150 -27.63 -1.38 11.67
N VAL A 151 -27.72 -2.20 10.63
CA VAL A 151 -26.84 -2.13 9.47
C VAL A 151 -27.17 -0.89 8.63
N GLN A 152 -26.16 -0.14 8.22
CA GLN A 152 -26.30 0.97 7.28
C GLN A 152 -25.78 0.57 5.90
N ALA A 153 -26.26 1.26 4.86
CA ALA A 153 -25.73 1.08 3.52
C ALA A 153 -24.24 1.43 3.50
N GLY A 154 -23.41 0.56 2.92
CA GLY A 154 -21.96 0.69 2.93
C GLY A 154 -21.27 0.18 4.20
N ASP A 155 -21.99 -0.46 5.13
CA ASP A 155 -21.36 -1.20 6.23
C ASP A 155 -20.70 -2.49 5.70
N HIS A 156 -19.51 -2.81 6.21
CA HIS A 156 -18.73 -3.99 5.84
C HIS A 156 -18.25 -4.74 7.07
N PHE A 157 -18.37 -6.07 7.10
CA PHE A 157 -17.70 -6.90 8.09
C PHE A 157 -16.25 -7.16 7.66
N GLN A 158 -15.29 -6.82 8.51
CA GLN A 158 -13.86 -7.05 8.31
C GLN A 158 -13.27 -7.88 9.44
N SER A 159 -12.42 -8.87 9.11
CA SER A 159 -11.64 -9.64 10.09
C SER A 159 -10.43 -10.30 9.42
N ILE A 160 -9.38 -10.57 10.18
CA ILE A 160 -8.45 -11.66 9.86
C ILE A 160 -9.07 -12.97 10.36
N VAL A 161 -8.94 -14.05 9.59
CA VAL A 161 -9.31 -15.42 9.98
C VAL A 161 -8.09 -16.31 9.79
N ASN A 162 -7.75 -17.09 10.82
CA ASN A 162 -6.59 -17.98 10.83
C ASN A 162 -6.62 -18.94 12.02
N CYS A 163 -5.72 -19.92 12.06
CA CYS A 163 -5.42 -20.64 13.29
C CYS A 163 -4.37 -19.89 14.13
N GLN A 164 -4.43 -20.01 15.45
CA GLN A 164 -3.43 -19.45 16.36
C GLN A 164 -2.06 -20.09 16.07
N TYR A 165 -0.98 -19.29 16.11
CA TYR A 165 0.38 -19.80 15.96
C TYR A 165 0.65 -21.04 16.83
N GLY A 166 1.23 -22.08 16.24
CA GLY A 166 1.53 -23.35 16.91
C GLY A 166 0.37 -24.35 16.97
N ALA A 167 -0.84 -23.97 16.55
CA ALA A 167 -2.00 -24.86 16.50
C ALA A 167 -1.99 -25.76 15.23
N THR A 168 -0.93 -26.56 15.05
CA THR A 168 -0.64 -27.27 13.78
C THR A 168 -1.69 -28.29 13.33
N SER A 169 -2.61 -28.69 14.20
CA SER A 169 -3.72 -29.60 13.87
C SER A 169 -5.04 -28.86 13.62
N CYS A 170 -5.05 -27.53 13.72
CA CYS A 170 -6.26 -26.72 13.55
C CYS A 170 -6.81 -26.86 12.12
N TYR A 171 -8.09 -27.20 12.02
CA TYR A 171 -8.84 -27.26 10.77
C TYR A 171 -10.31 -26.93 11.00
N VAL A 172 -10.68 -25.68 10.75
CA VAL A 172 -11.97 -25.11 11.13
C VAL A 172 -12.69 -24.46 9.95
N THR A 173 -13.98 -24.19 10.12
CA THR A 173 -14.75 -23.32 9.24
C THR A 173 -15.22 -22.10 10.03
N PHE A 174 -14.71 -20.94 9.66
CA PHE A 174 -15.21 -19.63 10.08
C PHE A 174 -16.54 -19.35 9.38
N ARG A 175 -17.51 -18.82 10.12
CA ARG A 175 -18.80 -18.39 9.60
C ARG A 175 -19.20 -17.05 10.22
N LEU A 176 -19.61 -16.14 9.36
CA LEU A 176 -20.42 -14.99 9.74
C LEU A 176 -21.87 -15.38 9.49
N ASP A 177 -22.61 -15.62 10.56
CA ASP A 177 -24.04 -15.87 10.50
C ASP A 177 -24.80 -14.64 11.00
N TYR A 178 -26.09 -14.54 10.67
CA TYR A 178 -26.93 -13.42 11.11
C TYR A 178 -28.37 -13.85 11.39
N GLN A 179 -29.04 -13.10 12.26
CA GLN A 179 -30.44 -13.28 12.62
C GLN A 179 -31.14 -11.92 12.68
N ILE A 180 -32.33 -11.82 12.09
CA ILE A 180 -33.19 -10.64 12.16
C ILE A 180 -34.36 -10.94 13.09
N GLY A 181 -34.52 -10.13 14.14
CA GLY A 181 -35.56 -10.34 15.15
C GLY A 181 -35.48 -11.74 15.79
N SER A 182 -36.59 -12.47 15.78
CA SER A 182 -36.69 -13.88 16.21
C SER A 182 -36.71 -14.87 15.04
N GLY A 183 -36.29 -14.43 13.84
CA GLY A 183 -36.29 -15.25 12.63
C GLY A 183 -35.23 -16.35 12.63
N PRO A 184 -35.14 -17.15 11.56
CA PRO A 184 -34.10 -18.15 11.41
C PRO A 184 -32.70 -17.50 11.30
N VAL A 185 -31.68 -18.29 11.61
CA VAL A 185 -30.27 -17.92 11.42
C VAL A 185 -29.86 -18.24 9.98
N TYR A 186 -29.25 -17.27 9.31
CA TYR A 186 -28.73 -17.41 7.95
C TYR A 186 -27.21 -17.35 7.95
N ASN A 187 -26.57 -18.12 7.07
CA ASN A 187 -25.15 -17.95 6.80
C ASN A 187 -24.96 -16.79 5.83
N PHE A 188 -24.23 -15.75 6.27
CA PHE A 188 -23.83 -14.65 5.39
C PHE A 188 -22.58 -15.02 4.60
N TRP A 189 -21.61 -15.61 5.29
CA TRP A 189 -20.33 -15.97 4.72
C TRP A 189 -19.69 -17.12 5.48
N SER A 190 -18.87 -17.91 4.79
CA SER A 190 -18.05 -18.96 5.38
C SER A 190 -16.66 -19.02 4.74
N PHE A 191 -15.68 -19.41 5.52
CA PHE A 191 -14.33 -19.70 5.05
C PHE A 191 -13.71 -20.83 5.84
N LYS A 192 -13.07 -21.74 5.11
CA LYS A 192 -12.47 -22.93 5.69
C LYS A 192 -10.98 -22.67 5.84
N GLU A 193 -10.49 -22.87 7.05
CA GLU A 193 -9.12 -22.59 7.43
C GLU A 193 -8.44 -23.83 7.99
N LYS A 194 -7.22 -24.10 7.54
CA LYS A 194 -6.35 -25.13 8.10
C LYS A 194 -5.01 -24.49 8.47
N TYR A 195 -4.33 -25.06 9.46
CA TYR A 195 -2.97 -24.60 9.78
C TYR A 195 -1.99 -24.95 8.65
N GLU A 196 -1.61 -23.94 7.88
CA GLU A 196 -0.65 -23.96 6.76
C GLU A 196 0.42 -22.85 6.83
N GLY A 197 0.42 -22.05 7.89
CA GLY A 197 1.31 -20.91 8.11
C GLY A 197 0.83 -19.61 7.45
N TRP A 198 -0.46 -19.49 7.13
CA TRP A 198 -1.04 -18.33 6.45
C TRP A 198 -2.18 -17.72 7.27
N TYR A 199 -2.57 -16.50 6.94
CA TYR A 199 -3.77 -15.89 7.49
C TYR A 199 -4.52 -15.20 6.37
N TYR A 200 -5.84 -15.09 6.51
CA TYR A 200 -6.70 -14.60 5.45
C TYR A 200 -7.51 -13.39 5.91
N ARG A 201 -7.73 -12.43 5.02
CA ARG A 201 -8.55 -11.26 5.29
C ARG A 201 -9.95 -11.47 4.75
N ALA A 202 -10.94 -11.37 5.62
CA ALA A 202 -12.35 -11.33 5.29
C ALA A 202 -12.80 -9.87 5.22
N ASP A 203 -13.49 -9.53 4.13
CA ASP A 203 -14.20 -8.26 3.96
C ASP A 203 -15.53 -8.51 3.23
N ARG A 204 -16.66 -8.30 3.90
CA ARG A 204 -17.98 -8.66 3.41
C ARG A 204 -18.91 -7.46 3.47
N ASP A 205 -19.38 -7.04 2.30
CA ASP A 205 -20.39 -6.00 2.15
C ASP A 205 -21.70 -6.44 2.79
N LEU A 206 -22.18 -5.68 3.77
CA LEU A 206 -23.43 -5.94 4.51
C LEU A 206 -24.60 -5.15 3.95
N SER A 207 -24.45 -4.43 2.83
CA SER A 207 -25.47 -3.54 2.28
C SER A 207 -26.79 -4.25 1.95
N SER A 208 -26.77 -5.57 1.71
CA SER A 208 -27.98 -6.38 1.55
C SER A 208 -28.86 -6.46 2.81
N LEU A 209 -28.30 -6.11 3.97
CA LEU A 209 -28.96 -6.06 5.27
C LEU A 209 -29.25 -4.62 5.73
N ALA A 210 -28.95 -3.61 4.90
CA ALA A 210 -29.10 -2.20 5.28
C ALA A 210 -30.53 -1.86 5.76
N GLY A 211 -30.61 -1.06 6.83
CA GLY A 211 -31.85 -0.67 7.51
C GLY A 211 -32.39 -1.73 8.47
N GLN A 212 -31.82 -2.93 8.52
CA GLN A 212 -32.29 -3.99 9.40
C GLN A 212 -31.53 -4.01 10.73
N SER A 213 -32.23 -4.38 11.80
CA SER A 213 -31.64 -4.65 13.11
C SER A 213 -31.26 -6.13 13.17
N VAL A 214 -29.96 -6.40 13.15
CA VAL A 214 -29.37 -7.72 12.90
C VAL A 214 -28.50 -8.15 14.08
N LYS A 215 -28.73 -9.35 14.61
CA LYS A 215 -27.78 -10.02 15.49
C LYS A 215 -26.75 -10.75 14.63
N PHE A 216 -25.50 -10.30 14.65
CA PHE A 216 -24.40 -11.02 14.03
C PHE A 216 -23.92 -12.14 14.94
N ILE A 217 -23.49 -13.24 14.33
CA ILE A 217 -23.07 -14.45 15.02
C ILE A 217 -21.73 -14.87 14.44
N LEU A 218 -20.68 -14.83 15.27
CA LEU A 218 -19.37 -15.37 14.90
C LEU A 218 -19.36 -16.86 15.26
N THR A 219 -19.32 -17.71 14.25
CA THR A 219 -19.39 -19.16 14.40
C THR A 219 -18.09 -19.80 13.93
N ILE A 220 -17.54 -20.71 14.74
CA ILE A 220 -16.47 -21.63 14.36
C ILE A 220 -17.03 -23.05 14.40
N ARG A 221 -16.76 -23.82 13.36
CA ARG A 221 -17.02 -25.27 13.30
C ARG A 221 -15.72 -26.02 13.08
N ALA A 222 -15.44 -27.02 13.91
CA ALA A 222 -14.39 -27.99 13.63
C ALA A 222 -14.69 -28.71 12.30
N THR A 223 -13.65 -29.00 11.52
CA THR A 223 -13.76 -29.84 10.32
C THR A 223 -13.16 -31.21 10.64
N GLY A 224 -13.99 -32.12 11.13
CA GLY A 224 -13.54 -33.41 11.64
C GLY A 224 -13.07 -33.29 13.08
N SER A 225 -11.79 -33.59 13.33
CA SER A 225 -11.26 -33.59 14.71
C SER A 225 -11.10 -32.17 15.24
N PRO A 226 -11.68 -31.83 16.41
CA PRO A 226 -11.52 -30.53 17.07
C PRO A 226 -10.17 -30.38 17.80
N THR A 227 -9.33 -31.43 17.79
CA THR A 227 -8.12 -31.47 18.61
C THR A 227 -7.11 -30.45 18.09
N GLY A 228 -6.83 -29.44 18.91
CA GLY A 228 -5.93 -28.34 18.56
C GLY A 228 -6.55 -27.29 17.65
N ASP A 229 -7.87 -27.29 17.46
CA ASP A 229 -8.61 -26.21 16.78
C ASP A 229 -8.58 -24.94 17.61
N ARG A 230 -7.59 -24.09 17.36
CA ARG A 230 -7.45 -22.78 17.99
C ARG A 230 -7.72 -21.70 16.96
N ALA A 231 -9.00 -21.49 16.63
CA ALA A 231 -9.40 -20.53 15.61
C ALA A 231 -9.34 -19.10 16.15
N LEU A 232 -8.71 -18.21 15.40
CA LEU A 232 -8.48 -16.83 15.80
C LEU A 232 -9.13 -15.86 14.79
N TRP A 233 -10.07 -15.06 15.28
CA TRP A 233 -10.58 -13.88 14.59
C TRP A 233 -9.69 -12.67 14.94
N GLY A 234 -8.94 -12.14 13.98
CA GLY A 234 -8.13 -10.92 14.19
C GLY A 234 -8.93 -9.66 13.88
N ALA A 235 -9.08 -8.78 14.88
CA ALA A 235 -9.82 -7.52 14.79
C ALA A 235 -11.18 -7.58 14.05
N PRO A 236 -12.07 -8.55 14.34
CA PRO A 236 -13.41 -8.61 13.75
C PRO A 236 -14.20 -7.33 14.06
N ARG A 237 -14.68 -6.65 13.02
CA ARG A 237 -15.40 -5.38 13.14
C ARG A 237 -16.39 -5.18 11.99
N ILE A 238 -17.42 -4.39 12.23
CA ILE A 238 -18.18 -3.73 11.16
C ILE A 238 -17.60 -2.35 10.98
N VAL A 239 -17.28 -2.00 9.74
CA VAL A 239 -16.80 -0.67 9.37
C VAL A 239 -17.76 0.03 8.43
N ARG A 240 -17.72 1.35 8.42
CA ARG A 240 -18.57 2.22 7.60
C ARG A 240 -17.72 3.22 6.83
N GLY A 241 -17.93 3.32 5.52
CA GLY A 241 -17.31 4.35 4.69
C GLY A 241 -18.04 5.69 4.81
N GLY A 242 -17.33 6.74 5.23
CA GLY A 242 -17.86 8.11 5.31
C GLY A 242 -18.03 8.66 6.73
N ALA A 243 -17.57 9.91 6.92
CA ALA A 243 -17.69 10.84 8.06
C ALA A 243 -17.83 10.26 9.50
N ALA A 244 -16.89 10.66 10.37
CA ALA A 244 -16.77 10.29 11.78
C ALA A 244 -18.12 10.17 12.55
N PRO A 245 -18.35 9.09 13.33
CA PRO A 245 -19.53 8.98 14.18
C PRO A 245 -19.42 9.88 15.43
N PRO A 246 -20.55 10.43 15.93
CA PRO A 246 -20.57 11.11 17.22
C PRO A 246 -20.36 10.09 18.35
N THR A 247 -19.56 10.48 19.33
CA THR A 247 -19.23 9.71 20.53
C THR A 247 -20.48 9.58 21.42
N SER A 248 -20.92 8.36 21.70
CA SER A 248 -21.90 8.10 22.78
C SER A 248 -21.25 7.21 23.84
N THR A 249 -20.97 7.82 25.00
CA THR A 249 -20.46 7.19 26.22
C THR A 249 -21.55 6.33 26.88
N PRO A 250 -21.33 5.03 27.16
CA PRO A 250 -22.19 4.29 28.07
C PRO A 250 -21.69 4.40 29.52
N THR A 251 -22.62 4.71 30.41
CA THR A 251 -22.44 4.76 31.87
C THR A 251 -22.52 3.33 32.42
N ALA A 252 -21.52 2.91 33.20
CA ALA A 252 -21.52 1.63 33.90
C ALA A 252 -22.23 1.75 35.26
N THR A 253 -23.04 0.75 35.63
CA THR A 253 -23.49 0.52 37.01
C THR A 253 -23.37 -0.97 37.28
N GLY A 254 -22.51 -1.34 38.22
CA GLY A 254 -22.20 -2.72 38.56
C GLY A 254 -23.02 -3.26 39.74
N THR A 255 -23.02 -4.58 39.91
CA THR A 255 -22.84 -5.27 41.20
C THR A 255 -22.67 -6.80 40.99
N PRO A 256 -22.00 -7.54 41.90
CA PRO A 256 -21.48 -8.91 41.71
C PRO A 256 -22.30 -10.00 42.45
N LEU A 257 -21.91 -11.30 42.37
CA LEU A 257 -21.93 -12.39 43.39
C LEU A 257 -21.70 -13.79 42.70
N THR A 258 -20.58 -14.52 42.92
CA THR A 258 -20.31 -15.73 43.79
C THR A 258 -20.71 -17.14 43.23
N PRO A 259 -20.18 -18.31 43.73
CA PRO A 259 -19.45 -19.27 42.86
C PRO A 259 -19.88 -20.79 42.94
N THR A 260 -19.40 -21.60 41.97
CA THR A 260 -18.95 -23.05 41.99
C THR A 260 -19.91 -24.18 42.49
N PRO A 261 -20.05 -25.37 41.81
CA PRO A 261 -19.12 -26.54 41.93
C PRO A 261 -18.90 -27.40 40.64
N THR A 262 -17.67 -27.87 40.36
CA THR A 262 -17.05 -29.21 40.62
C THR A 262 -17.57 -30.38 39.76
N LEU A 263 -16.68 -31.05 39.00
CA LEU A 263 -16.95 -32.34 38.33
C LEU A 263 -15.81 -33.37 38.50
N THR A 264 -16.25 -34.62 38.65
CA THR A 264 -15.53 -35.91 38.81
C THR A 264 -15.13 -36.51 37.44
N PRO A 265 -14.06 -37.34 37.32
CA PRO A 265 -13.49 -37.69 36.01
C PRO A 265 -13.82 -39.11 35.46
N THR A 266 -13.48 -39.31 34.16
CA THR A 266 -13.13 -40.58 33.42
C THR A 266 -14.32 -41.39 32.83
N PRO A 267 -14.22 -42.18 31.71
CA PRO A 267 -13.01 -42.76 31.10
C PRO A 267 -12.87 -42.82 29.54
N THR A 268 -11.64 -43.16 29.16
CA THR A 268 -10.98 -43.56 27.90
C THR A 268 -11.61 -44.75 27.16
N VAL A 269 -11.62 -44.73 25.81
CA VAL A 269 -11.60 -45.94 24.96
C VAL A 269 -10.72 -45.74 23.70
N THR A 270 -10.07 -46.84 23.35
CA THR A 270 -8.93 -47.14 22.47
C THR A 270 -9.31 -47.23 20.99
N GLY A 271 -8.31 -47.09 20.10
CA GLY A 271 -8.47 -46.80 18.67
C GLY A 271 -8.54 -47.99 17.70
N THR A 272 -8.58 -47.65 16.41
CA THR A 272 -8.50 -48.56 15.26
C THR A 272 -7.71 -47.92 14.10
N PRO A 273 -6.99 -48.70 13.26
CA PRO A 273 -5.91 -48.22 12.36
C PRO A 273 -6.37 -47.73 10.97
N PRO A 274 -5.51 -47.01 10.20
CA PRO A 274 -5.90 -46.33 8.96
C PRO A 274 -5.70 -47.18 7.69
N THR A 275 -6.46 -46.86 6.63
CA THR A 275 -6.37 -47.41 5.26
C THR A 275 -5.74 -46.35 4.32
N PRO A 276 -4.93 -46.70 3.30
CA PRO A 276 -3.92 -45.79 2.74
C PRO A 276 -4.45 -44.88 1.62
N THR A 277 -3.81 -43.71 1.49
CA THR A 277 -4.08 -42.64 0.51
C THR A 277 -3.10 -42.72 -0.68
N SER A 278 -3.57 -42.44 -1.90
CA SER A 278 -2.76 -42.43 -3.12
C SER A 278 -1.88 -41.16 -3.24
N THR A 279 -0.63 -41.36 -3.67
CA THR A 279 0.40 -40.32 -3.85
C THR A 279 0.50 -39.87 -5.32
N PHE A 280 0.48 -38.55 -5.55
CA PHE A 280 0.88 -37.93 -6.83
C PHE A 280 2.37 -37.54 -6.78
N THR A 281 3.10 -37.85 -7.85
CA THR A 281 4.54 -37.56 -8.03
C THR A 281 4.76 -36.16 -8.66
N PRO A 282 5.58 -35.26 -8.08
CA PRO A 282 5.90 -33.96 -8.69
C PRO A 282 6.89 -34.08 -9.86
N GLY A 283 6.74 -33.24 -10.90
CA GLY A 283 7.69 -33.11 -12.01
C GLY A 283 9.02 -32.43 -11.63
N PRO A 284 9.99 -32.31 -12.58
CA PRO A 284 11.33 -31.81 -12.31
C PRO A 284 11.33 -30.33 -11.86
N VAL A 285 12.06 -30.04 -10.78
CA VAL A 285 12.14 -28.72 -10.14
C VAL A 285 13.32 -27.91 -10.71
N ALA A 286 13.08 -26.66 -11.13
CA ALA A 286 14.11 -25.76 -11.65
C ALA A 286 15.23 -25.47 -10.63
N CYS A 287 16.45 -25.17 -11.09
CA CYS A 287 17.62 -24.89 -10.24
C CYS A 287 17.41 -23.67 -9.34
N ASP A 288 17.18 -22.49 -9.92
CA ASP A 288 16.91 -21.26 -9.19
C ASP A 288 15.40 -20.98 -9.19
N ARG A 289 14.75 -21.10 -8.03
CA ARG A 289 13.31 -20.82 -7.89
C ARG A 289 13.02 -20.28 -6.51
N ALA A 290 12.41 -19.10 -6.44
CA ALA A 290 12.00 -18.48 -5.19
C ALA A 290 10.49 -18.50 -5.03
N THR A 291 10.05 -18.68 -3.80
CA THR A 291 8.66 -18.43 -3.40
C THR A 291 8.66 -17.28 -2.42
N PHE A 292 7.85 -16.26 -2.70
CA PHE A 292 7.56 -15.20 -1.75
C PHE A 292 6.72 -15.75 -0.61
N ILE A 293 7.16 -15.53 0.62
CA ILE A 293 6.48 -16.00 1.81
C ILE A 293 5.71 -14.84 2.45
N SER A 294 6.41 -13.74 2.76
CA SER A 294 5.75 -12.57 3.34
C SER A 294 6.64 -11.33 3.31
N ASP A 295 6.02 -10.19 3.49
CA ASP A 295 6.69 -9.02 4.03
C ASP A 295 6.95 -9.25 5.51
N ILE A 296 8.20 -9.11 5.94
CA ILE A 296 8.60 -9.19 7.35
C ILE A 296 8.55 -7.82 8.00
N SER A 297 8.88 -6.78 7.25
CA SER A 297 8.65 -5.40 7.65
C SER A 297 7.92 -4.65 6.54
N ILE A 298 7.22 -3.59 6.93
CA ILE A 298 6.52 -2.65 6.05
C ILE A 298 5.55 -3.38 5.11
N PRO A 299 4.35 -3.74 5.58
CA PRO A 299 3.31 -4.29 4.72
C PRO A 299 3.01 -3.36 3.54
N ASP A 300 2.53 -3.93 2.43
CA ASP A 300 2.13 -3.12 1.30
C ASP A 300 1.06 -2.09 1.66
N GLY A 301 1.15 -0.90 1.05
CA GLY A 301 0.26 0.23 1.31
C GLY A 301 0.56 0.98 2.62
N THR A 302 1.62 0.59 3.36
CA THR A 302 2.03 1.31 4.58
C THR A 302 2.23 2.78 4.28
N THR A 303 1.59 3.66 5.06
CA THR A 303 1.71 5.10 4.88
C THR A 303 2.82 5.65 5.75
N PHE A 304 3.80 6.30 5.12
CA PHE A 304 4.85 7.05 5.79
C PHE A 304 4.63 8.55 5.67
N THR A 305 5.10 9.29 6.66
CA THR A 305 5.37 10.71 6.47
C THR A 305 6.55 10.86 5.52
N GLY A 306 6.46 11.83 4.61
CA GLY A 306 7.54 12.11 3.66
C GLY A 306 8.91 12.26 4.33
N GLY A 307 9.92 11.58 3.79
CA GLY A 307 11.30 11.63 4.29
C GLY A 307 11.63 10.66 5.42
N THR A 308 10.67 9.83 5.84
CA THR A 308 10.89 8.84 6.89
C THR A 308 11.84 7.74 6.40
N PRO A 309 13.00 7.49 7.04
CA PRO A 309 13.82 6.33 6.74
C PRO A 309 13.12 5.06 7.23
N PHE A 310 13.17 3.99 6.45
CA PHE A 310 12.59 2.69 6.81
C PHE A 310 13.41 1.53 6.25
N THR A 311 13.34 0.37 6.88
CA THR A 311 13.97 -0.87 6.37
C THR A 311 12.88 -1.81 5.91
N LYS A 312 12.89 -2.18 4.63
CA LYS A 312 12.02 -3.21 4.07
C LYS A 312 12.70 -4.57 4.16
N THR A 313 12.00 -5.56 4.67
CA THR A 313 12.46 -6.95 4.78
C THR A 313 11.43 -7.88 4.17
N TRP A 314 11.84 -8.72 3.22
CA TRP A 314 11.02 -9.79 2.64
C TRP A 314 11.51 -11.15 3.14
N ARG A 315 10.61 -12.10 3.36
CA ARG A 315 10.95 -13.51 3.55
C ARG A 315 10.69 -14.28 2.26
N LEU A 316 11.73 -14.95 1.77
CA LEU A 316 11.66 -15.84 0.61
C LEU A 316 12.03 -17.27 1.03
N ARG A 317 11.51 -18.26 0.32
CA ARG A 317 11.95 -19.66 0.41
C ARG A 317 12.61 -20.10 -0.89
N ASN A 318 13.69 -20.87 -0.77
CA ASN A 318 14.31 -21.53 -1.90
C ASN A 318 13.52 -22.78 -2.29
N ASP A 319 12.70 -22.68 -3.33
CA ASP A 319 11.95 -23.80 -3.91
C ASP A 319 12.63 -24.38 -5.16
N GLY A 320 13.90 -24.03 -5.36
CA GLY A 320 14.74 -24.57 -6.41
C GLY A 320 15.50 -25.82 -5.98
N SER A 321 16.25 -26.40 -6.90
CA SER A 321 17.19 -27.50 -6.61
C SER A 321 18.61 -27.04 -6.26
N CYS A 322 18.94 -25.75 -6.47
CA CYS A 322 20.26 -25.18 -6.21
C CYS A 322 20.31 -24.39 -4.91
N THR A 323 21.43 -24.48 -4.18
CA THR A 323 21.67 -23.65 -2.98
C THR A 323 22.02 -22.23 -3.39
N TRP A 324 21.31 -21.23 -2.85
CA TRP A 324 21.70 -19.83 -3.03
C TRP A 324 22.88 -19.53 -2.12
N THR A 325 24.01 -19.12 -2.68
CA THR A 325 25.22 -18.77 -1.91
C THR A 325 25.30 -17.26 -1.66
N THR A 326 26.30 -16.80 -0.90
CA THR A 326 26.55 -15.36 -0.68
C THR A 326 26.93 -14.59 -1.95
N SER A 327 27.22 -15.28 -3.05
CA SER A 327 27.41 -14.67 -4.38
C SER A 327 26.10 -14.35 -5.10
N TYR A 328 24.94 -14.80 -4.59
CA TYR A 328 23.63 -14.36 -5.04
C TYR A 328 23.34 -12.96 -4.48
N ALA A 329 22.48 -12.21 -5.16
CA ALA A 329 22.10 -10.87 -4.73
C ALA A 329 20.61 -10.60 -4.90
N LEU A 330 20.07 -9.78 -4.01
CA LEU A 330 18.82 -9.04 -4.18
C LEU A 330 19.11 -7.82 -5.07
N VAL A 331 18.36 -7.66 -6.16
CA VAL A 331 18.57 -6.60 -7.15
C VAL A 331 17.30 -5.80 -7.40
N PHE A 332 17.44 -4.48 -7.42
CA PHE A 332 16.40 -3.57 -7.87
C PHE A 332 16.22 -3.71 -9.39
N VAL A 333 14.98 -3.74 -9.85
CA VAL A 333 14.65 -3.99 -11.27
C VAL A 333 13.97 -2.79 -11.90
N SER A 334 12.98 -2.19 -11.23
CA SER A 334 12.20 -1.06 -11.76
C SER A 334 11.34 -0.40 -10.67
N GLY A 335 10.72 0.73 -11.00
CA GLY A 335 9.82 1.48 -10.11
C GLY A 335 10.56 2.52 -9.28
N ASP A 336 10.12 2.72 -8.04
CA ASP A 336 10.68 3.71 -7.12
C ASP A 336 11.78 3.08 -6.26
N ALA A 337 13.02 3.52 -6.47
CA ALA A 337 14.16 3.00 -5.71
C ALA A 337 14.13 3.44 -4.24
N MET A 338 13.47 4.56 -3.90
CA MET A 338 13.35 5.07 -2.52
C MET A 338 14.72 5.18 -1.81
N SER A 339 15.74 5.62 -2.55
CA SER A 339 17.14 5.70 -2.10
C SER A 339 17.79 4.36 -1.71
N ALA A 340 17.21 3.24 -2.12
CA ALA A 340 17.77 1.91 -1.88
C ALA A 340 19.08 1.68 -2.64
N ILE A 341 20.00 0.93 -2.03
CA ILE A 341 21.17 0.40 -2.73
C ILE A 341 20.68 -0.62 -3.79
N PRO A 342 21.01 -0.47 -5.08
CA PRO A 342 20.42 -1.29 -6.15
C PRO A 342 20.78 -2.79 -6.11
N VAL A 343 21.89 -3.16 -5.46
CA VAL A 343 22.38 -4.55 -5.38
C VAL A 343 22.80 -4.86 -3.94
N ASN A 344 22.17 -5.86 -3.32
CA ASN A 344 22.48 -6.31 -1.96
C ASN A 344 22.81 -7.80 -1.99
N TYR A 345 24.06 -8.17 -1.72
CA TYR A 345 24.47 -9.57 -1.67
C TYR A 345 23.85 -10.30 -0.47
N LEU A 346 23.56 -11.59 -0.64
CA LEU A 346 23.04 -12.42 0.44
C LEU A 346 24.08 -12.54 1.57
N SER A 347 23.65 -12.36 2.81
CA SER A 347 24.52 -12.45 3.99
C SER A 347 24.85 -13.88 4.40
N ALA A 348 24.12 -14.87 3.89
CA ALA A 348 24.32 -16.30 4.16
C ALA A 348 23.78 -17.17 3.03
N SER A 349 24.22 -18.42 2.96
CA SER A 349 23.72 -19.41 2.01
C SER A 349 22.34 -19.95 2.42
N VAL A 350 21.49 -20.27 1.43
CA VAL A 350 20.11 -20.73 1.58
C VAL A 350 19.91 -22.02 0.78
N ALA A 351 19.90 -23.16 1.47
CA ALA A 351 19.70 -24.47 0.83
C ALA A 351 18.26 -24.64 0.29
N PRO A 352 18.02 -25.55 -0.68
CA PRO A 352 16.68 -25.94 -1.08
C PRO A 352 15.76 -26.24 0.10
N GLY A 353 14.54 -25.72 0.05
CA GLY A 353 13.52 -25.77 1.11
C GLY A 353 13.72 -24.78 2.25
N GLN A 354 14.84 -24.06 2.33
CA GLN A 354 15.13 -23.12 3.42
C GLN A 354 14.64 -21.70 3.15
N TYR A 355 14.46 -20.94 4.23
CA TYR A 355 13.99 -19.55 4.21
C TYR A 355 15.13 -18.55 4.38
N VAL A 356 14.95 -17.35 3.85
CA VAL A 356 15.84 -16.20 4.06
C VAL A 356 15.04 -14.91 4.21
N ASN A 357 15.48 -14.04 5.13
CA ASN A 357 14.99 -12.68 5.24
C ASN A 357 15.98 -11.75 4.52
N LEU A 358 15.52 -11.03 3.50
CA LEU A 358 16.33 -10.08 2.73
C LEU A 358 15.90 -8.68 3.10
N SER A 359 16.83 -7.84 3.57
CA SER A 359 16.54 -6.49 4.07
C SER A 359 17.23 -5.42 3.23
N VAL A 360 16.53 -4.30 3.01
CA VAL A 360 17.03 -3.13 2.29
C VAL A 360 16.62 -1.86 3.03
N GLY A 361 17.59 -0.99 3.30
CA GLY A 361 17.33 0.35 3.83
C GLY A 361 16.81 1.27 2.73
N MET A 362 15.75 2.02 3.04
CA MET A 362 15.03 2.92 2.12
C MET A 362 14.65 4.21 2.84
N THR A 363 14.26 5.23 2.09
CA THR A 363 13.68 6.48 2.61
C THR A 363 12.43 6.80 1.85
N ALA A 364 11.33 7.00 2.59
CA ALA A 364 10.05 7.41 2.02
C ALA A 364 10.26 8.70 1.21
N PRO A 365 9.87 8.75 -0.07
CA PRO A 365 9.87 9.98 -0.84
C PRO A 365 9.03 11.03 -0.11
N ASN A 366 9.20 12.30 -0.43
CA ASN A 366 8.58 13.36 0.38
C ASN A 366 7.45 14.09 -0.31
N THR A 367 7.24 13.76 -1.57
CA THR A 367 6.03 14.14 -2.26
C THR A 367 4.96 13.16 -1.84
N THR A 368 3.79 13.66 -1.47
CA THR A 368 2.63 12.82 -1.24
C THR A 368 2.37 12.00 -2.50
N GLY A 369 2.21 10.70 -2.36
CA GLY A 369 2.08 9.82 -3.50
C GLY A 369 2.18 8.36 -3.13
N HIS A 370 1.92 7.52 -4.12
CA HIS A 370 2.12 6.08 -4.03
C HIS A 370 3.47 5.74 -4.65
N TYR A 371 4.24 4.88 -3.99
CA TYR A 371 5.57 4.50 -4.43
C TYR A 371 5.72 2.98 -4.36
N ARG A 372 6.23 2.40 -5.44
CA ARG A 372 6.46 0.96 -5.54
C ARG A 372 7.78 0.64 -6.20
N GLY A 373 8.64 -0.08 -5.48
CA GLY A 373 9.93 -0.58 -5.98
C GLY A 373 9.89 -2.08 -6.22
N TYR A 374 10.33 -2.54 -7.39
CA TYR A 374 10.33 -3.94 -7.81
C TYR A 374 11.72 -4.57 -7.73
N TRP A 375 11.78 -5.80 -7.22
CA TRP A 375 13.00 -6.52 -6.87
C TRP A 375 12.98 -7.97 -7.37
N LYS A 376 14.18 -8.50 -7.66
CA LYS A 376 14.43 -9.90 -8.03
C LYS A 376 15.67 -10.43 -7.33
N LEU A 377 15.86 -11.75 -7.38
CA LEU A 377 17.15 -12.37 -7.06
C LEU A 377 18.00 -12.48 -8.32
N ARG A 378 19.31 -12.49 -8.15
CA ARG A 378 20.30 -12.72 -9.22
C ARG A 378 21.31 -13.77 -8.75
N ASN A 379 21.53 -14.80 -9.55
CA ASN A 379 22.51 -15.85 -9.24
C ASN A 379 23.96 -15.41 -9.53
N ALA A 380 24.91 -16.28 -9.19
CA ALA A 380 26.35 -16.01 -9.34
C ALA A 380 26.78 -15.74 -10.80
N SER A 381 26.04 -16.29 -11.78
CA SER A 381 26.28 -16.08 -13.22
C SER A 381 25.61 -14.81 -13.76
N GLY A 382 24.97 -14.01 -12.90
CA GLY A 382 24.30 -12.76 -13.28
C GLY A 382 22.86 -12.94 -13.79
N VAL A 383 22.31 -14.15 -13.78
CA VAL A 383 20.95 -14.42 -14.26
C VAL A 383 19.94 -14.05 -13.18
N GLN A 384 18.93 -13.25 -13.55
CA GLN A 384 17.85 -12.84 -12.65
C GLN A 384 16.72 -13.88 -12.61
N PHE A 385 16.21 -14.15 -11.42
CA PHE A 385 15.02 -14.97 -11.18
C PHE A 385 14.18 -14.36 -10.07
N GLY A 386 12.93 -14.79 -9.96
CA GLY A 386 11.98 -14.25 -9.02
C GLY A 386 10.96 -15.29 -8.60
N ILE A 387 9.72 -14.85 -8.43
CA ILE A 387 8.63 -15.62 -7.85
C ILE A 387 7.59 -16.02 -8.91
N GLY A 388 6.55 -16.73 -8.46
CA GLY A 388 5.43 -17.19 -9.30
C GLY A 388 5.70 -18.50 -10.02
N ALA A 389 4.69 -18.99 -10.75
CA ALA A 389 4.75 -20.31 -11.39
C ALA A 389 5.91 -20.46 -12.39
N SER A 390 6.27 -19.37 -13.08
CA SER A 390 7.41 -19.33 -14.03
C SER A 390 8.75 -18.99 -13.37
N GLY A 391 8.77 -18.59 -12.09
CA GLY A 391 9.99 -18.14 -11.41
C GLY A 391 10.61 -16.86 -11.97
N THR A 392 9.86 -16.05 -12.72
CA THR A 392 10.36 -14.84 -13.39
C THR A 392 9.71 -13.54 -12.91
N SER A 393 8.70 -13.60 -12.04
CA SER A 393 7.98 -12.40 -11.59
C SER A 393 8.77 -11.68 -10.49
N PRO A 394 8.82 -10.33 -10.48
CA PRO A 394 9.39 -9.59 -9.37
C PRO A 394 8.50 -9.66 -8.12
N PHE A 395 9.09 -9.38 -6.96
CA PHE A 395 8.37 -9.01 -5.74
C PHE A 395 8.64 -7.53 -5.44
N TRP A 396 7.93 -6.91 -4.50
CA TRP A 396 7.93 -5.46 -4.39
C TRP A 396 7.88 -4.94 -2.96
N VAL A 397 8.28 -3.67 -2.82
CA VAL A 397 7.91 -2.81 -1.69
C VAL A 397 6.85 -1.85 -2.19
N ASP A 398 5.77 -1.67 -1.43
CA ASP A 398 4.68 -0.77 -1.75
C ASP A 398 4.37 0.11 -0.54
N ILE A 399 4.46 1.43 -0.72
CA ILE A 399 4.16 2.39 0.33
C ILE A 399 3.30 3.53 -0.20
N ASN A 400 2.55 4.12 0.70
CA ASN A 400 2.00 5.46 0.51
C ASN A 400 2.89 6.45 1.25
N VAL A 401 3.01 7.65 0.70
CA VAL A 401 3.56 8.80 1.40
C VAL A 401 2.43 9.78 1.59
N SER A 402 2.14 10.15 2.83
CA SER A 402 1.34 11.31 3.16
C SER A 402 2.27 12.44 3.59
N SER A 403 2.09 13.64 3.03
CA SER A 403 2.70 14.82 3.63
C SER A 403 1.92 15.16 4.90
N ALA A 404 2.63 15.32 6.01
CA ALA A 404 2.11 16.06 7.15
C ALA A 404 1.99 17.56 6.83
N TYR A 405 2.54 17.99 5.69
CA TYR A 405 2.63 19.38 5.32
C TYR A 405 1.57 19.78 4.30
N THR A 406 0.90 20.89 4.56
CA THR A 406 0.05 21.63 3.63
C THR A 406 0.88 22.66 2.87
N THR A 407 0.53 22.98 1.62
CA THR A 407 1.23 24.04 0.87
C THR A 407 0.86 25.40 1.45
N ALA A 408 1.82 26.05 2.10
CA ALA A 408 1.66 27.39 2.65
C ALA A 408 1.96 28.48 1.60
N TYR A 409 2.86 28.20 0.65
CA TYR A 409 3.14 29.07 -0.49
C TYR A 409 3.58 28.24 -1.69
N ASP A 410 3.06 28.53 -2.88
CA ASP A 410 3.40 27.81 -4.11
C ASP A 410 4.07 28.79 -5.08
N PHE A 411 5.35 28.56 -5.41
CA PHE A 411 6.13 29.45 -6.25
C PHE A 411 5.81 29.30 -7.75
N TYR A 412 5.22 28.17 -8.16
CA TYR A 412 4.78 27.91 -9.52
C TYR A 412 3.52 28.73 -9.85
N THR A 413 2.48 28.60 -9.03
CA THR A 413 1.23 29.36 -9.20
C THR A 413 1.43 30.86 -9.04
N ASN A 414 2.43 31.27 -8.25
CA ASN A 414 2.79 32.67 -8.01
C ASN A 414 3.99 33.14 -8.84
N ALA A 415 4.38 32.42 -9.91
CA ALA A 415 5.58 32.74 -10.70
C ALA A 415 5.63 34.21 -11.14
N CYS A 416 4.53 34.74 -11.66
CA CYS A 416 4.47 36.11 -12.18
C CYS A 416 4.12 37.17 -11.13
N SER A 417 3.98 36.77 -9.86
CA SER A 417 4.01 37.72 -8.74
C SER A 417 5.43 38.12 -8.36
N ALA A 418 6.43 37.35 -8.79
CA ALA A 418 7.83 37.64 -8.52
C ALA A 418 8.38 38.71 -9.48
N ALA A 419 9.27 39.55 -8.98
CA ALA A 419 10.06 40.46 -9.79
C ALA A 419 11.26 39.69 -10.37
N TRP A 420 11.15 39.29 -11.65
CA TRP A 420 12.21 38.57 -12.37
C TRP A 420 13.25 39.54 -12.93
N SER A 421 14.53 39.16 -12.79
CA SER A 421 15.65 39.95 -13.30
C SER A 421 16.87 39.09 -13.59
N SER A 422 17.74 39.61 -14.45
CA SER A 422 19.08 39.08 -14.73
C SER A 422 20.12 40.20 -14.69
N GLY A 423 21.36 39.91 -15.11
CA GLY A 423 22.39 40.94 -15.29
C GLY A 423 22.04 41.98 -16.37
N TRP A 424 21.05 41.70 -17.23
CA TRP A 424 20.55 42.68 -18.20
C TRP A 424 19.58 43.69 -17.60
N GLY A 425 18.78 43.29 -16.60
CA GLY A 425 17.74 44.11 -16.01
C GLY A 425 16.48 43.31 -15.67
N ALA A 426 15.33 44.00 -15.63
CA ALA A 426 14.03 43.39 -15.36
C ALA A 426 13.56 42.53 -16.55
N LEU A 427 12.96 41.37 -16.25
CA LEU A 427 12.48 40.40 -17.24
C LEU A 427 10.95 40.22 -17.16
N PRO A 428 10.26 39.94 -18.28
CA PRO A 428 8.83 39.66 -18.29
C PRO A 428 8.49 38.28 -17.69
N CYS A 429 7.24 38.13 -17.20
CA CYS A 429 6.66 36.85 -16.81
C CYS A 429 5.22 36.71 -17.36
N PRO A 430 4.89 35.61 -18.05
CA PRO A 430 5.83 34.60 -18.55
C PRO A 430 6.85 35.23 -19.51
N GLY A 431 8.06 34.69 -19.51
CA GLY A 431 9.10 35.08 -20.44
C GLY A 431 8.83 34.57 -21.86
N THR A 432 9.78 34.81 -22.75
CA THR A 432 9.80 34.19 -24.09
C THR A 432 10.90 33.14 -24.11
N ASP A 433 10.59 31.93 -24.57
CA ASP A 433 11.59 30.88 -24.69
C ASP A 433 12.75 31.33 -25.59
N ALA A 434 13.97 30.96 -25.23
CA ALA A 434 15.23 31.32 -25.89
C ALA A 434 15.60 32.82 -25.89
N ASP A 435 14.99 33.67 -25.04
CA ASP A 435 15.47 35.04 -24.83
C ASP A 435 16.89 35.06 -24.23
N ALA A 436 17.83 35.69 -24.94
CA ALA A 436 19.23 35.78 -24.54
C ALA A 436 19.45 36.60 -23.26
N HIS A 437 18.48 37.44 -22.85
CA HIS A 437 18.53 38.17 -21.58
C HIS A 437 18.18 37.29 -20.37
N GLY A 438 17.72 36.05 -20.60
CA GLY A 438 17.19 35.13 -19.60
C GLY A 438 15.67 35.11 -19.58
N PHE A 439 15.07 34.00 -19.15
CA PHE A 439 13.61 33.86 -19.11
C PHE A 439 13.13 32.90 -18.02
N VAL A 440 11.84 33.04 -17.68
CA VAL A 440 11.10 32.09 -16.84
C VAL A 440 9.81 31.66 -17.54
N LEU A 441 9.49 30.38 -17.52
CA LEU A 441 8.24 29.82 -18.03
C LEU A 441 7.61 28.89 -16.98
N THR A 442 6.29 28.90 -16.88
CA THR A 442 5.53 27.92 -16.08
C THR A 442 5.20 26.71 -16.94
N LEU A 443 5.62 25.52 -16.51
CA LEU A 443 5.38 24.27 -17.20
C LEU A 443 4.44 23.39 -16.38
N ALA A 444 3.33 22.92 -16.96
CA ALA A 444 2.36 22.06 -16.27
C ALA A 444 2.85 20.60 -16.14
N ALA A 445 3.68 20.14 -17.07
CA ALA A 445 4.21 18.79 -17.15
C ALA A 445 5.65 18.82 -17.73
N PRO A 446 6.61 19.43 -17.02
CA PRO A 446 8.00 19.50 -17.50
C PRO A 446 8.61 18.10 -17.64
N VAL A 447 9.40 17.87 -18.68
CA VAL A 447 10.15 16.62 -18.83
C VAL A 447 11.48 16.78 -18.09
N MET A 448 11.65 16.01 -17.03
CA MET A 448 12.83 16.01 -16.18
C MET A 448 13.98 15.29 -16.87
N GLU A 449 15.18 15.51 -16.36
CA GLU A 449 16.44 15.07 -16.98
C GLU A 449 16.48 13.57 -17.33
N ASP A 450 15.94 12.71 -16.46
CA ASP A 450 15.83 11.26 -16.64
C ASP A 450 14.79 10.81 -17.69
N GLY A 451 14.11 11.76 -18.33
CA GLY A 451 13.07 11.55 -19.33
C GLY A 451 11.67 11.33 -18.74
N THR A 452 11.52 11.36 -17.42
CA THR A 452 10.20 11.26 -16.77
C THR A 452 9.47 12.61 -16.77
N THR A 453 8.15 12.57 -16.59
CA THR A 453 7.34 13.80 -16.50
C THR A 453 7.21 14.24 -15.04
N GLY A 454 7.66 15.46 -14.75
CA GLY A 454 7.55 16.08 -13.44
C GLY A 454 6.18 16.72 -13.18
N ALA A 455 5.93 17.06 -11.91
CA ALA A 455 4.81 17.90 -11.49
C ALA A 455 4.96 19.34 -12.04
N PRO A 456 3.93 20.20 -11.97
CA PRO A 456 4.03 21.57 -12.42
C PRO A 456 5.23 22.32 -11.79
N GLY A 457 5.92 23.12 -12.60
CA GLY A 457 7.19 23.72 -12.22
C GLY A 457 7.59 24.93 -13.07
N LEU A 458 8.76 25.47 -12.78
CA LEU A 458 9.34 26.62 -13.47
C LEU A 458 10.52 26.15 -14.30
N LEU A 459 10.52 26.51 -15.58
CA LEU A 459 11.74 26.52 -16.38
C LEU A 459 12.35 27.91 -16.29
N THR A 460 13.62 27.97 -15.89
CA THR A 460 14.41 29.19 -15.82
C THR A 460 15.66 29.04 -16.67
N PHE A 461 16.02 30.11 -17.36
CA PHE A 461 17.25 30.19 -18.14
C PHE A 461 18.01 31.46 -17.71
N PRO A 462 19.26 31.34 -17.22
CA PRO A 462 20.07 32.50 -16.86
C PRO A 462 20.35 33.37 -18.09
N GLN A 463 20.76 34.63 -17.89
CA GLN A 463 21.23 35.44 -19.00
C GLN A 463 22.30 34.70 -19.82
N ASN A 464 22.20 34.75 -21.14
CA ASN A 464 23.07 34.02 -22.07
C ASN A 464 24.46 34.67 -22.19
N VAL A 465 25.15 34.81 -21.07
CA VAL A 465 26.54 35.24 -20.92
C VAL A 465 27.25 34.31 -19.95
N THR A 466 28.59 34.22 -20.04
CA THR A 466 29.38 33.44 -19.09
C THR A 466 29.10 33.89 -17.66
N ASP A 467 28.81 32.92 -16.78
CA ASP A 467 28.43 33.15 -15.38
C ASP A 467 27.21 34.06 -15.19
N GLY A 468 26.32 34.12 -16.20
CA GLY A 468 25.06 34.83 -16.14
C GLY A 468 24.13 34.27 -15.07
N TYR A 469 23.12 35.04 -14.67
CA TYR A 469 22.13 34.60 -13.70
C TYR A 469 20.71 35.00 -14.09
N ILE A 470 19.75 34.35 -13.46
CA ILE A 470 18.36 34.78 -13.38
C ILE A 470 17.90 34.66 -11.92
N GLN A 471 17.12 35.61 -11.44
CA GLN A 471 16.49 35.53 -10.14
C GLN A 471 15.05 36.04 -10.16
N GLY A 472 14.17 35.39 -9.40
CA GLY A 472 12.81 35.82 -9.14
C GLY A 472 12.64 36.18 -7.67
N ILE A 473 12.37 37.46 -7.37
CA ILE A 473 12.12 37.94 -6.00
C ILE A 473 10.62 37.91 -5.73
N TYR A 474 10.17 36.98 -4.89
CA TYR A 474 8.75 36.80 -4.59
C TYR A 474 8.25 37.81 -3.54
N PRO A 475 6.94 38.08 -3.50
CA PRO A 475 6.31 38.84 -2.41
C PRO A 475 6.69 38.30 -1.03
N ALA A 476 6.64 39.18 -0.02
CA ALA A 476 7.03 38.80 1.33
C ALA A 476 6.04 37.76 1.92
N PHE A 477 6.58 36.70 2.48
CA PHE A 477 5.88 35.62 3.14
C PHE A 477 6.22 35.61 4.63
N THR A 478 5.22 35.46 5.50
CA THR A 478 5.46 35.37 6.95
C THR A 478 5.71 33.92 7.33
N VAL A 479 6.96 33.63 7.72
CA VAL A 479 7.40 32.27 8.05
C VAL A 479 6.87 31.86 9.42
N GLN A 480 6.37 30.63 9.55
CA GLN A 480 6.00 30.02 10.82
C GLN A 480 7.01 28.94 11.22
N SER A 481 7.06 28.64 12.51
CA SER A 481 7.85 27.51 13.02
C SER A 481 7.35 26.21 12.38
N GLY A 482 8.28 25.40 11.86
CA GLY A 482 7.94 24.17 11.14
C GLY A 482 7.85 24.32 9.62
N ASP A 483 7.80 25.55 9.08
CA ASP A 483 7.79 25.77 7.63
C ASP A 483 9.05 25.20 6.97
N ARG A 484 8.88 24.64 5.76
CA ARG A 484 9.97 24.09 4.95
C ARG A 484 9.83 24.48 3.50
N PHE A 485 10.92 24.88 2.86
CA PHE A 485 10.97 25.00 1.39
C PHE A 485 11.26 23.63 0.78
N GLN A 486 10.49 23.24 -0.23
CA GLN A 486 10.63 21.98 -0.96
C GLN A 486 10.57 22.20 -2.48
N ALA A 487 11.45 21.53 -3.23
CA ALA A 487 11.44 21.46 -4.69
C ALA A 487 12.20 20.21 -5.18
N LEU A 488 12.02 19.82 -6.44
CA LEU A 488 13.08 19.11 -7.17
C LEU A 488 13.79 20.11 -8.09
N ILE A 489 15.09 19.93 -8.27
CA ILE A 489 15.92 20.70 -9.19
C ILE A 489 16.64 19.73 -10.14
N ASN A 490 16.76 20.12 -11.41
CA ASN A 490 17.39 19.35 -12.49
C ASN A 490 17.50 20.22 -13.75
N CYS A 491 18.17 19.71 -14.78
CA CYS A 491 18.07 20.28 -16.12
C CYS A 491 16.86 19.72 -16.89
N GLU A 492 16.35 20.47 -17.86
CA GLU A 492 15.32 19.98 -18.78
C GLU A 492 15.86 18.82 -19.63
N HIS A 493 15.02 17.83 -19.91
CA HIS A 493 15.41 16.70 -20.75
C HIS A 493 16.01 17.14 -22.10
N ASN A 494 17.10 16.48 -22.51
CA ASN A 494 17.94 16.83 -23.68
C ASN A 494 18.76 18.13 -23.58
N ALA A 495 18.75 18.83 -22.45
CA ALA A 495 19.65 19.95 -22.19
C ALA A 495 21.07 19.48 -21.84
N VAL A 496 21.69 18.68 -22.70
CA VAL A 496 22.94 17.93 -22.45
C VAL A 496 24.18 18.78 -22.11
N SER A 497 24.12 20.09 -22.32
CA SER A 497 25.19 21.04 -21.97
C SER A 497 24.89 21.86 -20.72
N CYS A 498 23.73 21.64 -20.09
CA CYS A 498 23.31 22.32 -18.87
C CYS A 498 24.30 22.08 -17.73
N ASN A 499 24.78 23.16 -17.12
CA ASN A 499 25.64 23.17 -15.95
C ASN A 499 25.35 24.43 -15.14
N VAL A 500 24.52 24.29 -14.10
CA VAL A 500 23.95 25.43 -13.36
C VAL A 500 24.14 25.31 -11.86
N ILE A 501 23.99 26.45 -11.19
CA ILE A 501 23.99 26.56 -9.73
C ILE A 501 22.62 27.09 -9.31
N PHE A 502 21.86 26.27 -8.59
CA PHE A 502 20.61 26.68 -7.95
C PHE A 502 20.91 27.31 -6.59
N ARG A 503 20.27 28.44 -6.28
CA ARG A 503 20.30 29.05 -4.95
C ARG A 503 18.90 29.38 -4.46
N LEU A 504 18.62 28.98 -3.22
CA LEU A 504 17.52 29.53 -2.43
C LEU A 504 18.10 30.69 -1.62
N ASN A 505 17.71 31.90 -2.01
CA ASN A 505 18.11 33.14 -1.34
C ASN A 505 16.90 33.72 -0.60
N TYR A 506 17.15 34.63 0.35
CA TYR A 506 16.09 35.30 1.07
C TYR A 506 16.49 36.73 1.47
N GLN A 507 15.48 37.57 1.70
CA GLN A 507 15.65 38.94 2.17
C GLN A 507 14.60 39.23 3.26
N ILE A 508 15.04 39.76 4.40
CA ILE A 508 14.15 40.23 5.47
C ILE A 508 13.99 41.75 5.33
N GLY A 509 12.74 42.21 5.15
CA GLY A 509 12.45 43.63 4.96
C GLY A 509 13.23 44.25 3.79
N SER A 510 13.99 45.31 4.05
CA SER A 510 14.90 45.97 3.10
C SER A 510 16.38 45.64 3.34
N GLY A 511 16.67 44.60 4.12
CA GLY A 511 18.03 44.16 4.43
C GLY A 511 18.78 43.60 3.20
N PRO A 512 20.05 43.20 3.36
CA PRO A 512 20.79 42.53 2.29
C PRO A 512 20.17 41.17 1.95
N ILE A 513 20.31 40.75 0.70
CA ILE A 513 19.97 39.38 0.28
C ILE A 513 20.98 38.41 0.91
N GLN A 514 20.48 37.33 1.50
CA GLN A 514 21.28 36.28 2.10
C GLN A 514 21.05 34.95 1.38
N ILE A 515 22.09 34.12 1.30
CA ILE A 515 22.02 32.79 0.72
C ILE A 515 21.56 31.82 1.80
N PHE A 516 20.49 31.08 1.53
CA PHE A 516 20.00 30.03 2.42
C PHE A 516 20.65 28.68 2.08
N LYS A 517 20.57 28.25 0.82
CA LYS A 517 21.21 27.03 0.30
C LYS A 517 21.67 27.21 -1.15
N THR A 518 22.70 26.44 -1.52
CA THR A 518 23.27 26.35 -2.86
C THR A 518 23.33 24.88 -3.27
N TYR A 519 22.99 24.60 -4.52
CA TYR A 519 23.07 23.28 -5.16
C TYR A 519 23.70 23.42 -6.54
N TYR A 520 24.42 22.39 -6.97
CA TYR A 520 25.05 22.32 -8.28
C TYR A 520 24.34 21.24 -9.09
N GLU A 521 24.11 21.52 -10.37
CA GLU A 521 23.42 20.65 -11.29
C GLU A 521 24.18 20.59 -12.61
N ASN A 522 24.36 19.38 -13.14
CA ASN A 522 24.89 19.16 -14.48
C ASN A 522 24.11 18.03 -15.14
N TYR A 523 23.93 18.09 -16.47
CA TYR A 523 23.16 17.06 -17.16
C TYR A 523 23.84 15.67 -17.08
N GLU A 524 23.30 14.79 -16.26
CA GLU A 524 23.79 13.45 -15.90
C GLU A 524 22.69 12.38 -15.83
N GLY A 525 21.44 12.75 -16.10
CA GLY A 525 20.26 11.92 -16.00
C GLY A 525 19.69 11.79 -14.59
N MET A 526 20.00 12.73 -13.69
CA MET A 526 19.54 12.72 -12.30
C MET A 526 18.70 13.96 -11.97
N TYR A 527 18.05 13.96 -10.82
CA TYR A 527 17.41 15.14 -10.26
C TYR A 527 17.61 15.14 -8.75
N TYR A 528 17.69 16.33 -8.18
CA TYR A 528 18.00 16.49 -6.76
C TYR A 528 16.83 17.05 -5.99
N ARG A 529 16.67 16.53 -4.78
CA ARG A 529 15.65 16.99 -3.88
C ARG A 529 16.16 18.11 -2.99
N VAL A 530 15.45 19.24 -3.04
CA VAL A 530 15.65 20.37 -2.12
C VAL A 530 14.61 20.28 -1.02
N ASP A 531 15.08 20.19 0.22
CA ASP A 531 14.23 20.29 1.42
C ASP A 531 14.98 21.06 2.50
N VAL A 532 14.45 22.22 2.85
CA VAL A 532 15.13 23.21 3.68
C VAL A 532 14.18 23.67 4.78
N SER A 533 14.55 23.44 6.04
CA SER A 533 13.82 24.00 7.18
C SER A 533 13.98 25.51 7.22
N LEU A 534 12.86 26.22 7.33
CA LEU A 534 12.79 27.68 7.42
C LEU A 534 12.59 28.15 8.86
N SER A 535 12.65 27.24 9.84
CA SER A 535 12.33 27.54 11.24
C SER A 535 13.24 28.61 11.86
N SER A 536 14.47 28.80 11.33
CA SER A 536 15.36 29.90 11.75
C SER A 536 14.85 31.30 11.37
N LEU A 537 13.88 31.38 10.46
CA LEU A 537 13.24 32.61 10.02
C LEU A 537 11.82 32.78 10.61
N ALA A 538 11.39 31.91 11.52
CA ALA A 538 10.04 31.94 12.08
C ALA A 538 9.70 33.32 12.68
N GLY A 539 8.50 33.81 12.36
CA GLY A 539 8.00 35.13 12.75
C GLY A 539 8.46 36.27 11.85
N GLN A 540 9.42 36.06 10.95
CA GLN A 540 9.91 37.10 10.04
C GLN A 540 9.05 37.18 8.78
N SER A 541 8.94 38.40 8.23
CA SER A 541 8.41 38.65 6.88
C SER A 541 9.57 38.59 5.88
N VAL A 542 9.57 37.56 5.04
CA VAL A 542 10.70 37.16 4.21
C VAL A 542 10.32 37.15 2.74
N LYS A 543 11.09 37.82 1.89
CA LYS A 543 11.05 37.61 0.44
C LYS A 543 11.97 36.45 0.09
N PHE A 544 11.41 35.36 -0.40
CA PHE A 544 12.19 34.25 -0.95
C PHE A 544 12.58 34.56 -2.39
N ILE A 545 13.78 34.15 -2.76
CA ILE A 545 14.38 34.47 -4.05
C ILE A 545 14.92 33.17 -4.64
N LEU A 546 14.33 32.74 -5.75
CA LEU A 546 14.82 31.60 -6.53
C LEU A 546 15.85 32.13 -7.53
N THR A 547 17.08 31.64 -7.45
CA THR A 547 18.17 32.09 -8.31
C THR A 547 18.81 30.90 -9.01
N VAL A 548 19.08 31.05 -10.31
CA VAL A 548 19.89 30.13 -11.10
C VAL A 548 21.06 30.91 -11.68
N LEU A 549 22.28 30.38 -11.53
CA LEU A 549 23.48 30.91 -12.15
C LEU A 549 24.01 29.88 -13.16
N ALA A 550 24.48 30.35 -14.31
CA ALA A 550 25.31 29.57 -15.20
C ALA A 550 26.64 29.25 -14.49
N ASN A 551 27.13 28.02 -14.63
CA ASN A 551 28.44 27.62 -14.13
C ASN A 551 29.43 27.59 -15.30
N GLY A 552 29.95 28.76 -15.68
CA GLY A 552 30.68 28.96 -16.91
C GLY A 552 29.75 29.27 -18.09
N SER A 553 29.74 28.40 -19.10
CA SER A 553 28.96 28.62 -20.32
C SER A 553 27.46 28.47 -20.07
N PRO A 554 26.60 29.44 -20.45
CA PRO A 554 25.14 29.37 -20.32
C PRO A 554 24.46 28.45 -21.35
N THR A 555 25.24 27.88 -22.27
CA THR A 555 24.72 27.09 -23.40
C THR A 555 23.97 25.86 -22.90
N GLY A 556 22.65 25.86 -23.08
CA GLY A 556 21.81 24.74 -22.68
C GLY A 556 21.38 24.77 -21.21
N ASP A 557 21.61 25.85 -20.47
CA ASP A 557 21.26 25.99 -19.04
C ASP A 557 19.74 26.15 -18.79
N ARG A 558 18.97 25.16 -19.24
CA ARG A 558 17.52 25.07 -19.06
C ARG A 558 17.22 24.42 -17.71
N ALA A 559 17.20 25.25 -16.68
CA ALA A 559 17.12 24.83 -15.29
C ALA A 559 15.67 24.74 -14.80
N LEU A 560 15.28 23.58 -14.28
CA LEU A 560 13.92 23.28 -13.82
C LEU A 560 13.82 23.33 -12.29
N TRP A 561 12.85 24.09 -11.78
CA TRP A 561 12.34 23.99 -10.41
C TRP A 561 10.99 23.26 -10.43
N ILE A 562 10.93 22.02 -9.97
CA ILE A 562 9.73 21.19 -9.97
C ILE A 562 8.99 21.29 -8.63
N ALA A 563 7.70 21.61 -8.69
CA ALA A 563 6.83 21.84 -7.53
C ALA A 563 7.46 22.69 -6.41
N PRO A 564 8.11 23.83 -6.71
CA PRO A 564 8.74 24.67 -5.70
C PRO A 564 7.67 25.28 -4.78
N ARG A 565 7.77 25.01 -3.48
CA ARG A 565 6.76 25.41 -2.50
C ARG A 565 7.33 25.56 -1.08
N ILE A 566 6.68 26.38 -0.26
CA ILE A 566 6.77 26.32 1.19
C ILE A 566 5.64 25.43 1.69
N VAL A 567 5.98 24.48 2.54
CA VAL A 567 5.03 23.58 3.18
C VAL A 567 5.05 23.77 4.70
N ARG A 568 3.92 23.52 5.35
CA ARG A 568 3.69 23.69 6.79
C ARG A 568 2.95 22.53 7.40
#